data_AF-A0A1E7EK97-F1
#
_entry.id   AF-A0A1E7EK97-F1
#
_cell.length_a   1.000
_cell.length_b   1.000
_cell.length_c   1.000
_cell.angle_alpha   90.00
_cell.angle_beta   90.00
_cell.angle_gamma   90.00
#
_symmetry.space_group_name_H-M   'P 1'
#
loop_
_entity.id
_entity.type
_entity.pdbx_description
1 polymer ?
#
loop_
_entity_poly.entity_id
_entity_poly.type
_entity_poly.pdbx_seq_one_letter_code
_entity_poly.pdbx_strand_id
1 'polypeptide(L)'
;MRRANANNNNNNHNYDRDRNNRKRRPSFLTPSIVGDDSIAGRTRRQKRAIASKWDLQTSIILEIISWLDQDSLMNLSLVSKQLHDIITTDEPGNKNKIRPIFEISGRSTLKFYQNLQHHFLNKETKGKLQRYQIMSFKDSSKLKGDQKSDHKLREMVKNIQMNGIVSLYLSSSSSRDEIDSALLLTLPYILPKLQEVDFSNVCYGHLILWQFLNTCPLLEKLTSNNNRNHYHVSGYEMQYSKNLKEINMNNSTFVVFVDDRKISDLNNHHEIFMFHECCKALEHVSIRYMNWNFSLGHNFNNDEDRKLILIQNILIKFVRNAPPTLHWFRSDLTPDNMTMLRMERPGIELLN
;
A
#
# COMPACT_ATOMS: atom_id res chain seq x y z
N MET A 1 -1.03 -22.53 -65.89
CA MET A 1 0.10 -21.82 -65.25
C MET A 1 0.17 -22.31 -63.80
N ARG A 2 0.92 -23.34 -63.38
CA ARG A 2 2.36 -23.67 -63.37
C ARG A 2 3.27 -22.70 -62.58
N ARG A 3 3.64 -23.17 -61.37
CA ARG A 3 4.87 -22.95 -60.55
C ARG A 3 5.05 -21.53 -59.95
N ALA A 4 5.72 -21.31 -58.79
CA ALA A 4 6.71 -22.12 -58.08
C ALA A 4 6.79 -21.78 -56.57
N ASN A 5 7.25 -22.77 -55.80
CA ASN A 5 7.82 -22.67 -54.44
C ASN A 5 9.07 -21.78 -54.38
N ALA A 6 9.37 -21.23 -53.20
CA ALA A 6 10.74 -21.10 -52.71
C ALA A 6 10.78 -21.30 -51.18
N ASN A 7 11.43 -22.40 -50.79
CA ASN A 7 11.95 -22.65 -49.45
C ASN A 7 12.96 -21.55 -49.07
N ASN A 8 13.07 -21.24 -47.78
CA ASN A 8 14.34 -20.80 -47.24
C ASN A 8 14.65 -21.59 -45.96
N ASN A 9 15.66 -22.43 -46.09
CA ASN A 9 16.25 -23.28 -45.06
C ASN A 9 17.69 -22.82 -44.88
N ASN A 10 18.23 -23.05 -43.69
CA ASN A 10 19.65 -22.98 -43.29
C ASN A 10 20.23 -21.59 -42.93
N ASN A 11 20.68 -21.43 -41.68
CA ASN A 11 22.02 -21.91 -41.32
C ASN A 11 22.28 -21.90 -39.80
N ASN A 12 22.76 -23.05 -39.34
CA ASN A 12 23.46 -23.26 -38.09
C ASN A 12 24.73 -22.40 -38.02
N HIS A 13 24.94 -21.70 -36.92
CA HIS A 13 26.28 -21.34 -36.46
C HIS A 13 26.49 -21.81 -35.02
N ASN A 14 27.18 -22.95 -34.92
CA ASN A 14 27.94 -23.40 -33.77
C ASN A 14 28.97 -22.33 -33.40
N TYR A 15 28.93 -21.86 -32.17
CA TYR A 15 30.12 -21.35 -31.47
C TYR A 15 30.31 -22.16 -30.19
N ASP A 16 30.93 -23.32 -30.34
CA ASP A 16 31.79 -23.90 -29.32
C ASP A 16 33.19 -23.29 -29.49
N ARG A 17 33.69 -22.60 -28.46
CA ARG A 17 35.09 -22.68 -28.02
C ARG A 17 35.36 -21.82 -26.78
N ASP A 18 35.71 -22.54 -25.72
CA ASP A 18 36.87 -22.28 -24.86
C ASP A 18 37.07 -20.89 -24.26
N ARG A 19 36.96 -20.81 -22.92
CA ARG A 19 38.17 -20.79 -22.08
C ARG A 19 37.86 -20.86 -20.59
N ASN A 20 38.28 -21.97 -20.01
CA ASN A 20 38.64 -22.10 -18.61
C ASN A 20 39.58 -20.96 -18.19
N ASN A 21 39.15 -20.14 -17.24
CA ASN A 21 40.04 -19.32 -16.40
C ASN A 21 39.44 -19.20 -14.99
N ARG A 22 39.39 -20.32 -14.27
CA ARG A 22 39.26 -20.31 -12.81
C ARG A 22 40.58 -19.80 -12.22
N LYS A 23 40.64 -18.48 -11.96
CA LYS A 23 41.67 -17.88 -11.09
C LYS A 23 41.64 -18.60 -9.74
N ARG A 24 42.66 -19.44 -9.49
CA ARG A 24 42.99 -19.94 -8.16
C ARG A 24 43.25 -18.73 -7.26
N ARG A 25 42.54 -18.66 -6.14
CA ARG A 25 42.88 -17.73 -5.06
C ARG A 25 44.26 -18.12 -4.50
N PRO A 26 45.12 -17.16 -4.11
CA PRO A 26 46.37 -17.48 -3.45
C PRO A 26 46.10 -18.24 -2.15
N SER A 27 46.77 -19.37 -2.00
CA SER A 27 46.95 -20.07 -0.74
C SER A 27 47.69 -19.15 0.23
N PHE A 28 47.01 -18.71 1.29
CA PHE A 28 47.66 -18.05 2.40
C PHE A 28 48.59 -19.05 3.08
N LEU A 29 49.90 -18.77 3.00
CA LEU A 29 50.92 -19.43 3.79
C LEU A 29 50.67 -19.12 5.26
N THR A 30 50.52 -20.16 6.08
CA THR A 30 50.68 -20.10 7.53
C THR A 30 52.13 -19.71 7.86
N PRO A 31 52.38 -18.64 8.63
CA PRO A 31 53.70 -18.40 9.20
C PRO A 31 53.90 -19.31 10.41
N SER A 32 54.93 -20.16 10.33
CA SER A 32 55.49 -20.91 11.45
C SER A 32 56.74 -20.21 11.94
N ILE A 33 56.67 -19.51 13.07
CA ILE A 33 57.81 -19.06 13.92
C ILE A 33 57.20 -18.95 15.34
N VAL A 34 57.34 -19.92 16.25
CA VAL A 34 58.51 -20.24 17.11
C VAL A 34 59.05 -19.03 17.86
N GLY A 35 58.65 -18.90 19.13
CA GLY A 35 59.39 -18.26 20.21
C GLY A 35 59.37 -16.72 20.22
N ASP A 36 58.56 -16.13 21.09
CA ASP A 36 59.12 -15.59 22.34
C ASP A 36 58.00 -15.32 23.34
N ASP A 37 58.22 -15.78 24.56
CA ASP A 37 57.37 -15.52 25.70
C ASP A 37 57.50 -14.05 26.12
N SER A 38 56.42 -13.56 26.73
CA SER A 38 56.35 -12.33 27.53
C SER A 38 55.99 -11.02 26.79
N ILE A 39 55.06 -10.28 27.43
CA ILE A 39 54.74 -8.85 27.19
C ILE A 39 53.68 -8.57 26.11
N ALA A 40 52.45 -9.08 26.29
CA ALA A 40 51.24 -8.46 25.71
C ALA A 40 49.98 -8.70 26.57
N GLY A 41 50.12 -8.76 27.89
CA GLY A 41 49.04 -9.07 28.82
C GLY A 41 48.55 -7.88 29.63
N ARG A 42 48.35 -6.67 29.07
CA ARG A 42 47.98 -5.50 29.90
C ARG A 42 47.24 -4.34 29.22
N THR A 43 46.29 -4.59 28.32
CA THR A 43 45.34 -3.53 27.86
C THR A 43 43.88 -3.99 27.78
N ARG A 44 43.54 -5.20 28.25
CA ARG A 44 42.18 -5.76 28.11
C ARG A 44 41.22 -5.53 29.29
N ARG A 45 41.60 -4.76 30.32
CA ARG A 45 40.78 -4.58 31.54
C ARG A 45 40.38 -3.15 31.91
N GLN A 46 40.64 -2.16 31.07
CA GLN A 46 39.96 -0.86 31.16
C GLN A 46 38.96 -0.72 30.02
N LYS A 47 37.90 -1.55 30.03
CA LYS A 47 36.62 -1.10 29.48
C LYS A 47 36.16 0.04 30.39
N ARG A 48 36.63 1.25 30.09
CA ARG A 48 36.08 2.46 30.68
C ARG A 48 34.56 2.39 30.51
N ALA A 49 33.84 2.41 31.62
CA ALA A 49 32.41 2.62 31.68
C ALA A 49 32.12 4.06 31.20
N ILE A 50 32.24 4.33 29.90
CA ILE A 50 32.07 5.67 29.31
C ILE A 50 30.60 6.01 29.02
N ALA A 51 29.64 5.11 29.25
CA ALA A 51 28.23 5.44 29.05
C ALA A 51 27.33 4.67 30.01
N SER A 52 27.51 4.80 31.33
CA SER A 52 26.73 4.00 32.28
C SER A 52 25.37 4.56 32.64
N LYS A 53 25.01 5.79 32.24
CA LYS A 53 23.65 6.32 32.31
C LYS A 53 23.59 7.62 31.52
N TRP A 54 22.67 7.71 30.57
CA TRP A 54 22.21 9.01 30.12
C TRP A 54 21.47 9.63 31.30
N ASP A 55 21.95 10.77 31.80
CA ASP A 55 21.28 11.51 32.87
C ASP A 55 20.05 12.28 32.35
N LEU A 56 19.66 12.03 31.08
CA LEU A 56 18.38 12.49 30.56
C LEU A 56 17.26 11.69 31.20
N GLN A 57 16.26 12.42 31.69
CA GLN A 57 15.00 11.84 32.12
C GLN A 57 14.39 11.03 30.97
N THR A 58 13.95 9.79 31.24
CA THR A 58 13.36 8.88 30.24
C THR A 58 12.24 9.54 29.42
N SER A 59 11.48 10.44 30.03
CA SER A 59 10.42 11.22 29.36
C SER A 59 10.93 12.08 28.20
N ILE A 60 12.08 12.74 28.35
CA ILE A 60 12.67 13.58 27.30
C ILE A 60 13.15 12.70 26.14
N ILE A 61 13.75 11.55 26.44
CA ILE A 61 14.18 10.58 25.42
C ILE A 61 12.98 10.05 24.65
N LEU A 62 11.89 9.69 25.33
CA LEU A 62 10.65 9.23 24.70
C LEU A 62 10.04 10.30 23.79
N GLU A 63 10.05 11.56 24.24
CA GLU A 63 9.59 12.68 23.42
C GLU A 63 10.44 12.83 22.16
N ILE A 64 11.78 12.85 22.27
CA ILE A 64 12.68 12.93 21.11
C ILE A 64 12.43 11.76 20.14
N ILE A 65 12.37 10.52 20.65
CA ILE A 65 12.10 9.31 19.86
C ILE A 65 10.76 9.42 19.13
N SER A 66 9.75 10.05 19.74
CA SER A 66 8.42 10.21 19.14
C SER A 66 8.40 11.04 17.86
N TRP A 67 9.43 11.86 17.62
CA TRP A 67 9.58 12.71 16.43
C TRP A 67 10.43 12.08 15.31
N LEU A 68 11.07 10.93 15.56
CA LEU A 68 11.96 10.29 14.57
C LEU A 68 11.17 9.51 13.52
N ASP A 69 11.67 9.45 12.30
CA ASP A 69 11.15 8.52 11.28
C ASP A 69 11.58 7.07 11.55
N GLN A 70 11.03 6.12 10.80
CA GLN A 70 11.30 4.68 10.99
C GLN A 70 12.78 4.30 10.76
N ASP A 71 13.44 4.93 9.79
CA ASP A 71 14.86 4.64 9.49
C ASP A 71 15.75 5.20 10.61
N SER A 72 15.45 6.41 11.07
CA SER A 72 16.09 7.02 12.24
C SER A 72 15.90 6.18 13.51
N LEU A 73 14.69 5.64 13.75
CA LEU A 73 14.42 4.74 14.87
C LEU A 73 15.23 3.44 14.77
N MET A 74 15.27 2.82 13.59
CA MET A 74 16.05 1.61 13.35
C MET A 74 17.53 1.86 13.63
N ASN A 75 18.10 2.94 13.10
CA ASN A 75 19.49 3.32 13.34
C ASN A 75 19.74 3.60 14.83
N LEU A 76 18.85 4.36 15.49
CA LEU A 76 18.97 4.69 16.91
C LEU A 76 18.91 3.44 17.80
N SER A 77 18.11 2.44 17.42
CA SER A 77 18.00 1.17 18.14
C SER A 77 19.29 0.34 18.13
N LEU A 78 20.23 0.64 17.22
CA LEU A 78 21.53 -0.02 17.13
C LEU A 78 22.63 0.70 17.94
N VAL A 79 22.38 1.93 18.38
CA VAL A 79 23.38 2.76 19.08
C VAL A 79 23.65 2.24 20.50
N SER A 80 22.60 1.83 21.23
CA SER A 80 22.76 1.29 22.58
C SER A 80 21.64 0.33 22.95
N LYS A 81 21.92 -0.58 23.89
CA LYS A 81 20.91 -1.50 24.44
C LYS A 81 19.75 -0.75 25.13
N GLN A 82 20.04 0.34 25.83
CA GLN A 82 19.00 1.14 26.50
C GLN A 82 18.01 1.73 25.48
N LEU A 83 18.52 2.29 24.38
CA LEU A 83 17.67 2.82 23.30
C LEU A 83 16.93 1.70 22.57
N HIS A 84 17.59 0.57 22.32
CA HIS A 84 16.94 -0.61 21.78
C HIS A 84 15.75 -1.03 22.65
N ASP A 85 15.95 -1.18 23.95
CA ASP A 85 14.92 -1.59 24.89
C ASP A 85 13.78 -0.56 24.90
N ILE A 86 14.05 0.74 25.01
CA ILE A 86 13.02 1.81 24.96
C ILE A 86 12.20 1.79 23.64
N ILE A 87 12.85 1.55 22.51
CA ILE A 87 12.20 1.59 21.19
C ILE A 87 11.38 0.31 20.92
N THR A 88 11.87 -0.83 21.40
CA THR A 88 11.29 -2.15 21.07
C THR A 88 10.33 -2.68 22.14
N THR A 89 10.43 -2.22 23.38
CA THR A 89 9.50 -2.60 24.44
C THR A 89 8.26 -1.70 24.42
N ASP A 90 7.15 -2.22 24.97
CA ASP A 90 5.90 -1.48 25.11
C ASP A 90 5.95 -0.48 26.28
N GLU A 91 7.00 0.33 26.35
CA GLU A 91 7.15 1.37 27.37
C GLU A 91 6.00 2.39 27.28
N PRO A 92 5.29 2.65 28.40
CA PRO A 92 4.20 3.62 28.43
C PRO A 92 4.66 5.00 27.96
N GLY A 93 3.95 5.57 26.99
CA GLY A 93 4.26 6.88 26.41
C GLY A 93 5.11 6.85 25.14
N ASN A 94 5.72 5.71 24.79
CA ASN A 94 6.36 5.58 23.48
C ASN A 94 5.29 5.42 22.37
N LYS A 95 4.93 6.54 21.74
CA LYS A 95 3.97 6.56 20.63
C LYS A 95 4.58 6.07 19.31
N ASN A 96 5.92 6.07 19.19
CA ASN A 96 6.61 5.83 17.94
C ASN A 96 7.48 4.57 18.04
N LYS A 97 6.95 3.48 17.50
CA LYS A 97 7.59 2.16 17.54
C LYS A 97 8.08 1.78 16.15
N ILE A 98 9.13 0.97 16.10
CA ILE A 98 9.55 0.35 14.85
C ILE A 98 8.43 -0.58 14.39
N ARG A 99 7.87 -0.29 13.21
CA ARG A 99 6.85 -1.12 12.57
C ARG A 99 7.54 -2.04 11.57
N PRO A 100 7.67 -3.34 11.87
CA PRO A 100 8.34 -4.25 10.95
C PRO A 100 7.57 -4.36 9.63
N ILE A 101 8.30 -4.16 8.52
CA ILE A 101 7.80 -4.21 7.15
C ILE A 101 8.17 -5.54 6.51
N PHE A 102 7.16 -6.28 6.04
CA PHE A 102 7.33 -7.45 5.19
C PHE A 102 7.40 -6.99 3.74
N GLU A 103 8.61 -6.70 3.31
CA GLU A 103 8.88 -6.22 1.96
C GLU A 103 8.95 -7.37 0.96
N ILE A 104 8.17 -7.26 -0.11
CA ILE A 104 8.09 -8.25 -1.17
C ILE A 104 8.64 -7.63 -2.45
N SER A 105 9.65 -8.30 -2.99
CA SER A 105 10.18 -8.04 -4.32
C SER A 105 10.26 -9.36 -5.09
N GLY A 106 9.96 -9.32 -6.38
CA GLY A 106 9.95 -10.54 -7.19
C GLY A 106 9.35 -10.34 -8.56
N ARG A 107 9.33 -11.42 -9.33
CA ARG A 107 8.75 -11.43 -10.70
C ARG A 107 7.62 -12.44 -10.89
N SER A 108 7.32 -13.26 -9.87
CA SER A 108 6.37 -14.36 -9.99
C SER A 108 5.49 -14.46 -8.76
N THR A 109 4.18 -14.27 -8.97
CA THR A 109 3.14 -14.45 -7.96
C THR A 109 3.13 -15.88 -7.41
N LEU A 110 3.29 -16.88 -8.27
CA LEU A 110 3.35 -18.28 -7.87
C LEU A 110 4.51 -18.57 -6.92
N LYS A 111 5.73 -18.11 -7.25
CA LYS A 111 6.90 -18.30 -6.38
C LYS A 111 6.73 -17.62 -5.03
N PHE A 112 6.13 -16.42 -5.02
CA PHE A 112 5.78 -15.74 -3.77
C PHE A 112 4.88 -16.62 -2.90
N TYR A 113 3.80 -17.17 -3.44
CA TYR A 113 2.88 -18.02 -2.69
C TYR A 113 3.48 -19.37 -2.28
N GLN A 114 4.35 -19.97 -3.11
CA GLN A 114 5.10 -21.17 -2.73
C GLN A 114 6.00 -20.92 -1.52
N ASN A 115 6.73 -19.80 -1.53
CA ASN A 115 7.60 -19.43 -0.41
C ASN A 115 6.78 -19.13 0.86
N LEU A 116 5.66 -18.41 0.71
CA LEU A 116 4.78 -18.10 1.83
C LEU A 116 4.20 -19.38 2.46
N GLN A 117 3.73 -20.31 1.62
CA GLN A 117 3.25 -21.62 2.06
C GLN A 117 4.34 -22.39 2.81
N HIS A 118 5.57 -22.43 2.28
CA HIS A 118 6.70 -23.08 2.94
C HIS A 118 6.99 -22.49 4.33
N HIS A 119 6.99 -21.16 4.45
CA HIS A 119 7.17 -20.49 5.75
C HIS A 119 6.04 -20.74 6.73
N PHE A 120 4.81 -20.97 6.25
CA PHE A 120 3.66 -21.29 7.10
C PHE A 120 3.62 -22.75 7.56
N LEU A 121 4.28 -23.66 6.83
CA LEU A 121 4.48 -25.05 7.26
C LEU A 121 5.51 -25.16 8.39
N ASN A 122 6.46 -24.23 8.47
CA ASN A 122 7.44 -24.17 9.56
C ASN A 122 6.94 -23.26 10.70
N LYS A 123 6.78 -23.84 11.91
CA LYS A 123 6.24 -23.16 13.09
C LYS A 123 7.03 -21.91 13.50
N GLU A 124 8.35 -21.96 13.41
CA GLU A 124 9.22 -20.84 13.79
C GLU A 124 9.08 -19.67 12.81
N THR A 125 9.17 -19.93 11.51
CA THR A 125 9.04 -18.87 10.49
C THR A 125 7.61 -18.34 10.42
N LYS A 126 6.60 -19.18 10.63
CA LYS A 126 5.21 -18.73 10.78
C LYS A 126 5.09 -17.72 11.91
N GLY A 127 5.67 -18.01 13.08
CA GLY A 127 5.67 -17.10 14.23
C GLY A 127 6.37 -15.77 13.94
N LYS A 128 7.47 -15.79 13.17
CA LYS A 128 8.16 -14.57 12.72
C LYS A 128 7.30 -13.74 11.77
N LEU A 129 6.60 -14.39 10.83
CA LEU A 129 5.73 -13.70 9.87
C LEU A 129 4.55 -12.96 10.52
N GLN A 130 4.07 -13.44 11.68
CA GLN A 130 3.01 -12.75 12.43
C GLN A 130 3.48 -11.47 13.13
N ARG A 131 4.78 -11.18 13.18
CA ARG A 131 5.31 -9.97 13.82
C ARG A 131 5.25 -8.75 12.90
N TYR A 132 5.18 -8.96 11.59
CA TYR A 132 5.09 -7.88 10.62
C TYR A 132 3.74 -7.20 10.69
N GLN A 133 3.74 -5.87 10.71
CA GLN A 133 2.52 -5.05 10.74
C GLN A 133 2.18 -4.49 9.36
N ILE A 134 3.19 -4.35 8.51
CA ILE A 134 3.07 -3.74 7.20
C ILE A 134 3.51 -4.77 6.16
N MET A 135 2.74 -4.94 5.10
CA MET A 135 3.17 -5.62 3.89
C MET A 135 3.36 -4.60 2.78
N SER A 136 4.52 -4.61 2.13
CA SER A 136 4.85 -3.66 1.06
C SER A 136 5.34 -4.39 -0.16
N PHE A 137 4.70 -4.16 -1.30
CA PHE A 137 5.17 -4.66 -2.59
C PHE A 137 5.94 -3.57 -3.33
N LYS A 138 7.22 -3.82 -3.58
CA LYS A 138 8.05 -3.00 -4.45
C LYS A 138 7.88 -3.43 -5.89
N ASP A 139 7.57 -2.49 -6.76
CA ASP A 139 7.36 -2.73 -8.19
C ASP A 139 6.36 -3.86 -8.45
N SER A 140 5.19 -3.77 -7.83
CA SER A 140 4.16 -4.81 -7.87
C SER A 140 3.75 -5.22 -9.29
N SER A 141 3.91 -4.33 -10.27
CA SER A 141 3.71 -4.62 -11.70
C SER A 141 4.64 -5.70 -12.28
N LYS A 142 5.80 -5.94 -11.66
CA LYS A 142 6.75 -6.98 -12.09
C LYS A 142 6.30 -8.38 -11.68
N LEU A 143 5.39 -8.51 -10.71
CA LEU A 143 4.80 -9.78 -10.35
C LEU A 143 3.81 -10.20 -11.43
N LYS A 144 4.21 -11.18 -12.24
CA LYS A 144 3.36 -11.77 -13.26
C LYS A 144 2.87 -13.15 -12.80
N GLY A 145 1.58 -13.37 -12.98
CA GLY A 145 0.92 -14.66 -12.80
C GLY A 145 0.74 -15.38 -14.13
N ASP A 146 0.61 -16.71 -14.06
CA ASP A 146 -0.01 -17.48 -15.14
C ASP A 146 -1.52 -17.43 -14.89
N GLN A 147 -2.30 -16.89 -15.83
CA GLN A 147 -3.76 -16.76 -15.71
C GLN A 147 -4.45 -18.09 -15.38
N LYS A 148 -3.84 -19.23 -15.72
CA LYS A 148 -4.39 -20.56 -15.40
C LYS A 148 -4.27 -20.95 -13.93
N SER A 149 -3.70 -20.09 -13.08
CA SER A 149 -3.33 -20.44 -11.70
C SER A 149 -4.27 -19.94 -10.62
N ASP A 150 -5.30 -19.14 -10.91
CA ASP A 150 -6.14 -18.50 -9.88
C ASP A 150 -6.72 -19.47 -8.84
N HIS A 151 -7.34 -20.55 -9.30
CA HIS A 151 -7.88 -21.58 -8.39
C HIS A 151 -6.77 -22.25 -7.58
N LYS A 152 -5.63 -22.55 -8.21
CA LYS A 152 -4.49 -23.17 -7.54
C LYS A 152 -3.90 -22.24 -6.48
N LEU A 153 -3.78 -20.94 -6.76
CA LEU A 153 -3.30 -19.95 -5.82
C LEU A 153 -4.25 -19.81 -4.64
N ARG A 154 -5.58 -19.76 -4.89
CA ARG A 154 -6.60 -19.75 -3.82
C ARG A 154 -6.47 -20.96 -2.89
N GLU A 155 -6.31 -22.16 -3.44
CA GLU A 155 -6.11 -23.37 -2.64
C GLU A 155 -4.79 -23.35 -1.85
N MET A 156 -3.71 -22.82 -2.44
CA MET A 156 -2.41 -22.69 -1.75
C MET A 156 -2.48 -21.76 -0.53
N VAL A 157 -3.28 -20.69 -0.60
CA VAL A 157 -3.32 -19.66 0.44
C VAL A 157 -4.43 -19.87 1.47
N LYS A 158 -5.30 -20.87 1.27
CA LYS A 158 -6.45 -21.17 2.13
C LYS A 158 -6.10 -21.32 3.62
N ASN A 159 -4.91 -21.84 3.92
CA ASN A 159 -4.43 -22.07 5.30
C ASN A 159 -3.40 -21.03 5.76
N ILE A 160 -3.22 -19.95 5.00
CA ILE A 160 -2.26 -18.89 5.27
C ILE A 160 -3.03 -17.68 5.76
N GLN A 161 -2.75 -17.25 6.99
CA GLN A 161 -3.31 -16.03 7.57
C GLN A 161 -2.20 -15.27 8.28
N MET A 162 -1.91 -14.05 7.82
CA MET A 162 -0.93 -13.16 8.41
C MET A 162 -1.65 -12.09 9.23
N ASN A 163 -2.18 -12.51 10.38
CA ASN A 163 -2.97 -11.68 11.29
C ASN A 163 -2.21 -10.48 11.88
N GLY A 164 -0.88 -10.50 11.83
CA GLY A 164 -0.06 -9.36 12.25
C GLY A 164 -0.15 -8.16 11.32
N ILE A 165 -0.40 -8.39 10.02
CA ILE A 165 -0.39 -7.33 9.02
C ILE A 165 -1.71 -6.58 9.04
N VAL A 166 -1.61 -5.27 9.26
CA VAL A 166 -2.73 -4.32 9.32
C VAL A 166 -2.68 -3.28 8.20
N SER A 167 -1.53 -3.07 7.56
CA SER A 167 -1.40 -2.14 6.42
C SER A 167 -0.78 -2.82 5.20
N LEU A 168 -1.33 -2.56 4.02
CA LEU A 168 -0.84 -3.05 2.73
C LEU A 168 -0.53 -1.87 1.80
N TYR A 169 0.73 -1.80 1.34
CA TYR A 169 1.17 -0.81 0.37
C TYR A 169 1.56 -1.49 -0.95
N LEU A 170 0.91 -1.09 -2.04
CA LEU A 170 1.19 -1.57 -3.38
C LEU A 170 1.80 -0.43 -4.19
N SER A 171 3.12 -0.48 -4.39
CA SER A 171 3.80 0.49 -5.25
C SER A 171 3.95 -0.07 -6.66
N SER A 172 3.73 0.76 -7.67
CA SER A 172 4.10 0.48 -9.05
C SER A 172 4.98 1.61 -9.57
N SER A 173 6.02 1.28 -10.32
CA SER A 173 6.88 2.29 -10.98
C SER A 173 6.16 3.03 -12.11
N SER A 174 5.02 2.50 -12.57
CA SER A 174 4.22 3.03 -13.68
C SER A 174 2.74 2.84 -13.40
N SER A 175 1.96 3.91 -13.52
CA SER A 175 0.51 3.88 -13.38
C SER A 175 -0.20 3.12 -14.51
N ARG A 176 0.52 2.73 -15.55
CA ARG A 176 -0.02 1.97 -16.69
C ARG A 176 0.16 0.47 -16.52
N ASP A 177 0.98 0.05 -15.57
CA ASP A 177 1.26 -1.35 -15.43
C ASP A 177 0.17 -2.01 -14.60
N GLU A 178 -0.47 -3.01 -15.18
CA GLU A 178 -1.44 -3.84 -14.46
C GLU A 178 -0.68 -4.80 -13.53
N ILE A 179 -1.11 -4.81 -12.27
CA ILE A 179 -0.74 -5.86 -11.33
C ILE A 179 -1.51 -7.12 -11.70
N ASP A 180 -0.87 -8.27 -11.52
CA ASP A 180 -1.52 -9.56 -11.61
C ASP A 180 -2.79 -9.63 -10.75
N SER A 181 -3.95 -9.77 -11.41
CA SER A 181 -5.25 -9.85 -10.73
C SER A 181 -5.31 -11.04 -9.77
N ALA A 182 -4.60 -12.13 -10.05
CA ALA A 182 -4.58 -13.30 -9.19
C ALA A 182 -3.98 -12.99 -7.81
N LEU A 183 -2.91 -12.18 -7.77
CA LEU A 183 -2.30 -11.67 -6.53
C LEU A 183 -3.32 -10.85 -5.74
N LEU A 184 -3.92 -9.85 -6.37
CA LEU A 184 -4.86 -8.93 -5.71
C LEU A 184 -6.14 -9.62 -5.23
N LEU A 185 -6.61 -10.64 -5.95
CA LEU A 185 -7.78 -11.43 -5.54
C LEU A 185 -7.51 -12.36 -4.36
N THR A 186 -6.25 -12.71 -4.10
CA THR A 186 -5.88 -13.68 -3.05
C THR A 186 -5.37 -13.00 -1.77
N LEU A 187 -4.76 -11.81 -1.86
CA LEU A 187 -4.26 -11.06 -0.71
C LEU A 187 -5.29 -10.81 0.41
N PRO A 188 -6.56 -10.44 0.14
CA PRO A 188 -7.54 -10.18 1.19
C PRO A 188 -7.79 -11.38 2.11
N TYR A 189 -7.70 -12.60 1.57
CA TYR A 189 -7.88 -13.84 2.35
C TYR A 189 -6.69 -14.12 3.28
N ILE A 190 -5.51 -13.64 2.94
CA ILE A 190 -4.28 -13.80 3.72
C ILE A 190 -4.16 -12.73 4.79
N LEU A 191 -4.79 -11.57 4.57
CA LEU A 191 -4.71 -10.37 5.40
C LEU A 191 -6.07 -10.04 6.04
N PRO A 192 -6.66 -10.94 6.85
CA PRO A 192 -8.04 -10.75 7.35
C PRO A 192 -8.18 -9.58 8.33
N LYS A 193 -7.07 -9.10 8.91
CA LYS A 193 -7.04 -7.97 9.85
C LYS A 193 -6.57 -6.66 9.22
N LEU A 194 -6.62 -6.56 7.90
CA LEU A 194 -6.22 -5.35 7.20
C LEU A 194 -7.11 -4.16 7.60
N GLN A 195 -6.46 -3.06 7.99
CA GLN A 195 -7.06 -1.79 8.39
C GLN A 195 -6.76 -0.69 7.37
N GLU A 196 -5.61 -0.77 6.69
CA GLU A 196 -5.21 0.23 5.70
C GLU A 196 -4.76 -0.43 4.40
N VAL A 197 -5.20 0.12 3.28
CA VAL A 197 -4.72 -0.29 1.95
C VAL A 197 -4.39 0.93 1.10
N ASP A 198 -3.25 0.86 0.41
CA ASP A 198 -2.81 1.88 -0.55
C ASP A 198 -2.58 1.26 -1.93
N PHE A 199 -3.42 1.68 -2.88
CA PHE A 199 -3.36 1.35 -4.29
C PHE A 199 -2.91 2.54 -5.17
N SER A 200 -2.20 3.51 -4.60
CA SER A 200 -1.74 4.68 -5.35
C SER A 200 -0.84 4.26 -6.51
N ASN A 201 -1.09 4.84 -7.69
CA ASN A 201 -0.40 4.52 -8.94
C ASN A 201 -0.56 3.06 -9.42
N VAL A 202 -1.58 2.34 -8.97
CA VAL A 202 -1.83 0.96 -9.38
C VAL A 202 -3.07 0.87 -10.28
N CYS A 203 -2.93 0.30 -11.48
CA CYS A 203 -4.07 -0.07 -12.30
C CYS A 203 -4.60 -1.45 -11.88
N TYR A 204 -5.90 -1.55 -11.58
CA TYR A 204 -6.52 -2.81 -11.16
C TYR A 204 -8.01 -2.86 -11.55
N GLY A 205 -8.57 -4.06 -11.75
CA GLY A 205 -9.98 -4.21 -12.11
C GLY A 205 -10.95 -3.84 -10.98
N HIS A 206 -12.14 -3.33 -11.33
CA HIS A 206 -13.17 -2.90 -10.38
C HIS A 206 -13.52 -3.93 -9.28
N LEU A 207 -13.42 -5.23 -9.60
CA LEU A 207 -13.69 -6.32 -8.64
C LEU A 207 -12.67 -6.42 -7.50
N ILE A 208 -11.46 -5.88 -7.66
CA ILE A 208 -10.42 -5.99 -6.63
C ILE A 208 -10.79 -5.20 -5.38
N LEU A 209 -11.20 -3.93 -5.53
CA LEU A 209 -11.55 -3.10 -4.38
C LEU A 209 -12.72 -3.70 -3.61
N TRP A 210 -13.73 -4.17 -4.35
CA TRP A 210 -14.87 -4.90 -3.80
C TRP A 210 -14.43 -6.13 -2.99
N GLN A 211 -13.47 -6.92 -3.52
CA GLN A 211 -12.95 -8.09 -2.82
C GLN A 211 -12.27 -7.73 -1.50
N PHE A 212 -11.44 -6.67 -1.46
CA PHE A 212 -10.79 -6.20 -0.24
C PHE A 212 -11.82 -5.79 0.81
N LEU A 213 -12.79 -4.95 0.45
CA LEU A 213 -13.76 -4.42 1.40
C LEU A 213 -14.75 -5.49 1.91
N ASN A 214 -15.03 -6.51 1.09
CA ASN A 214 -15.86 -7.65 1.51
C ASN A 214 -15.11 -8.65 2.39
N THR A 215 -13.79 -8.81 2.22
CA THR A 215 -13.00 -9.84 2.93
C THR A 215 -12.28 -9.31 4.16
N CYS A 216 -11.98 -8.01 4.19
CA CYS A 216 -11.28 -7.33 5.28
C CYS A 216 -12.28 -6.41 6.02
N PRO A 217 -13.10 -6.95 6.95
CA PRO A 217 -14.15 -6.17 7.62
C PRO A 217 -13.60 -5.06 8.53
N LEU A 218 -12.31 -5.09 8.85
CA LEU A 218 -11.64 -4.07 9.67
C LEU A 218 -11.02 -2.93 8.85
N LEU A 219 -11.22 -2.90 7.52
CA LEU A 219 -10.60 -1.89 6.67
C LEU A 219 -11.18 -0.51 6.96
N GLU A 220 -10.33 0.37 7.50
CA GLU A 220 -10.68 1.74 7.93
C GLU A 220 -10.16 2.81 6.96
N LYS A 221 -9.08 2.54 6.22
CA LYS A 221 -8.43 3.51 5.34
C LYS A 221 -8.17 2.95 3.95
N LEU A 222 -8.61 3.70 2.95
CA LEU A 222 -8.39 3.41 1.54
C LEU A 222 -7.69 4.59 0.87
N THR A 223 -6.48 4.33 0.37
CA THR A 223 -5.74 5.27 -0.46
C THR A 223 -5.64 4.72 -1.88
N SER A 224 -5.95 5.54 -2.88
CA SER A 224 -5.78 5.20 -4.29
C SER A 224 -5.59 6.48 -5.10
N ASN A 225 -4.47 7.16 -4.89
CA ASN A 225 -4.13 8.37 -5.63
C ASN A 225 -3.61 8.06 -7.04
N ASN A 226 -3.76 9.00 -7.97
CA ASN A 226 -3.26 8.90 -9.34
C ASN A 226 -3.72 7.61 -10.04
N ASN A 227 -4.98 7.25 -9.83
CA ASN A 227 -5.53 5.99 -10.31
C ASN A 227 -6.48 6.21 -11.48
N ARG A 228 -6.21 5.49 -12.58
CA ARG A 228 -7.02 5.56 -13.80
C ARG A 228 -8.26 4.66 -13.75
N ASN A 229 -8.35 3.82 -12.73
CA ASN A 229 -9.54 3.01 -12.48
C ASN A 229 -10.76 3.90 -12.38
N HIS A 230 -11.87 3.37 -12.88
CA HIS A 230 -13.15 4.04 -12.90
C HIS A 230 -13.92 3.70 -11.62
N TYR A 231 -13.86 4.57 -10.61
CA TYR A 231 -14.62 4.40 -9.38
C TYR A 231 -16.07 4.85 -9.58
N HIS A 232 -17.04 4.05 -9.12
CA HIS A 232 -18.43 4.50 -9.13
C HIS A 232 -18.60 5.65 -8.13
N VAL A 233 -19.19 6.76 -8.56
CA VAL A 233 -19.38 7.94 -7.71
C VAL A 233 -20.23 7.65 -6.47
N SER A 234 -21.17 6.68 -6.53
CA SER A 234 -21.97 6.25 -5.37
C SER A 234 -21.17 5.53 -4.28
N GLY A 235 -19.96 5.05 -4.60
CA GLY A 235 -19.21 4.15 -3.74
C GLY A 235 -19.69 2.70 -3.78
N TYR A 236 -20.35 2.27 -4.87
CA TYR A 236 -20.88 0.91 -5.02
C TYR A 236 -19.86 -0.20 -4.77
N GLU A 237 -18.62 -0.05 -5.25
CA GLU A 237 -17.54 -1.00 -5.00
C GLU A 237 -17.15 -1.08 -3.52
N MET A 238 -17.56 -0.09 -2.72
CA MET A 238 -17.21 0.07 -1.32
C MET A 238 -18.37 -0.21 -0.34
N GLN A 239 -19.54 -0.59 -0.84
CA GLN A 239 -20.77 -0.76 -0.04
C GLN A 239 -20.67 -1.79 1.10
N TYR A 240 -19.72 -2.73 1.02
CA TYR A 240 -19.51 -3.77 2.03
C TYR A 240 -18.74 -3.25 3.25
N SER A 241 -18.05 -2.12 3.12
CA SER A 241 -17.31 -1.57 4.24
C SER A 241 -18.24 -0.85 5.21
N LYS A 242 -18.20 -1.31 6.46
CA LYS A 242 -18.92 -0.70 7.58
C LYS A 242 -18.02 0.22 8.40
N ASN A 243 -16.71 0.07 8.26
CA ASN A 243 -15.70 0.70 9.11
C ASN A 243 -14.78 1.66 8.37
N LEU A 244 -15.05 1.94 7.08
CA LEU A 244 -14.24 2.88 6.28
C LEU A 244 -14.40 4.29 6.87
N LYS A 245 -13.31 4.83 7.40
CA LYS A 245 -13.19 6.16 8.00
C LYS A 245 -12.48 7.14 7.09
N GLU A 246 -11.51 6.68 6.31
CA GLU A 246 -10.69 7.53 5.46
C GLU A 246 -10.66 7.05 4.00
N ILE A 247 -10.97 7.98 3.08
CA ILE A 247 -10.81 7.79 1.63
C ILE A 247 -9.88 8.85 1.08
N ASN A 248 -8.83 8.43 0.38
CA ASN A 248 -7.91 9.33 -0.31
C ASN A 248 -7.75 8.89 -1.78
N MET A 249 -8.41 9.60 -2.70
CA MET A 249 -8.45 9.30 -4.13
C MET A 249 -8.18 10.55 -4.97
N ASN A 250 -7.11 11.27 -4.64
CA ASN A 250 -6.70 12.44 -5.41
C ASN A 250 -6.17 12.03 -6.78
N ASN A 251 -6.46 12.84 -7.81
CA ASN A 251 -6.06 12.60 -9.19
C ASN A 251 -6.56 11.24 -9.72
N SER A 252 -7.76 10.83 -9.31
CA SER A 252 -8.36 9.56 -9.70
C SER A 252 -9.61 9.75 -10.55
N THR A 253 -9.97 8.71 -11.32
CA THR A 253 -11.10 8.78 -12.24
C THR A 253 -12.39 8.26 -11.60
N PHE A 254 -13.45 9.07 -11.65
CA PHE A 254 -14.79 8.68 -11.22
C PHE A 254 -15.70 8.52 -12.44
N VAL A 255 -16.56 7.51 -12.42
CA VAL A 255 -17.62 7.33 -13.42
C VAL A 255 -18.96 7.72 -12.82
N VAL A 256 -19.73 8.45 -13.61
CA VAL A 256 -21.11 8.82 -13.32
C VAL A 256 -21.99 8.24 -14.42
N PHE A 257 -22.88 7.32 -14.06
CA PHE A 257 -23.81 6.71 -15.01
C PHE A 257 -25.05 7.58 -15.21
N VAL A 258 -25.85 7.27 -16.25
CA VAL A 258 -27.08 8.03 -16.57
C VAL A 258 -28.07 7.97 -15.42
N ASP A 259 -28.19 6.83 -14.76
CA ASP A 259 -29.10 6.63 -13.63
C ASP A 259 -28.67 7.43 -12.39
N ASP A 260 -27.39 7.83 -12.32
CA ASP A 260 -26.83 8.67 -11.26
C ASP A 260 -27.12 10.16 -11.46
N ARG A 261 -27.92 10.60 -12.44
CA ARG A 261 -28.27 12.03 -12.57
C ARG A 261 -28.90 12.61 -11.30
N LYS A 262 -29.53 11.77 -10.49
CA LYS A 262 -30.08 12.13 -9.18
C LYS A 262 -29.00 12.56 -8.19
N ILE A 263 -27.74 12.16 -8.40
CA ILE A 263 -26.60 12.45 -7.52
C ILE A 263 -26.19 13.93 -7.52
N SER A 264 -26.61 14.69 -8.53
CA SER A 264 -26.35 16.13 -8.65
C SER A 264 -27.60 17.00 -8.44
N ASP A 265 -28.77 16.39 -8.25
CA ASP A 265 -29.99 17.13 -7.93
C ASP A 265 -29.93 17.60 -6.48
N LEU A 266 -29.69 18.91 -6.27
CA LEU A 266 -29.55 19.50 -4.95
C LEU A 266 -30.87 19.54 -4.15
N ASN A 267 -32.00 19.42 -4.82
CA ASN A 267 -33.33 19.66 -4.24
C ASN A 267 -34.14 18.37 -4.03
N ASN A 268 -33.68 17.24 -4.57
CA ASN A 268 -34.38 15.96 -4.51
C ASN A 268 -33.41 14.80 -4.25
N HIS A 269 -33.93 13.62 -3.95
CA HIS A 269 -33.15 12.38 -3.77
C HIS A 269 -32.02 12.52 -2.74
N HIS A 270 -32.34 12.97 -1.52
CA HIS A 270 -31.35 13.16 -0.45
C HIS A 270 -30.60 11.88 -0.08
N GLU A 271 -31.19 10.72 -0.38
CA GLU A 271 -30.60 9.40 -0.20
C GLU A 271 -29.54 9.03 -1.25
N ILE A 272 -29.48 9.73 -2.38
CA ILE A 272 -28.56 9.45 -3.49
C ILE A 272 -27.55 10.60 -3.61
N PHE A 273 -26.34 10.37 -3.11
CA PHE A 273 -25.22 11.30 -3.17
C PHE A 273 -23.88 10.55 -3.31
N MET A 274 -22.77 11.26 -3.51
CA MET A 274 -21.45 10.62 -3.63
C MET A 274 -21.14 9.76 -2.39
N PHE A 275 -20.57 8.56 -2.58
CA PHE A 275 -20.24 7.64 -1.49
C PHE A 275 -21.40 7.22 -0.56
N HIS A 276 -22.67 7.48 -0.91
CA HIS A 276 -23.81 7.15 -0.05
C HIS A 276 -23.89 5.65 0.32
N GLU A 277 -23.29 4.78 -0.49
CA GLU A 277 -23.25 3.34 -0.22
C GLU A 277 -22.19 2.93 0.81
N CYS A 278 -21.16 3.75 1.06
CA CYS A 278 -20.04 3.42 1.95
C CYS A 278 -19.75 4.49 3.02
N CYS A 279 -20.58 5.53 3.15
CA CYS A 279 -20.28 6.69 3.98
C CYS A 279 -20.70 6.60 5.45
N LYS A 280 -21.00 5.41 6.01
CA LYS A 280 -21.60 5.33 7.36
C LYS A 280 -20.66 5.75 8.49
N ALA A 281 -19.37 5.53 8.33
CA ALA A 281 -18.33 5.81 9.33
C ALA A 281 -17.26 6.77 8.81
N LEU A 282 -17.49 7.45 7.68
CA LEU A 282 -16.47 8.32 7.10
C LEU A 282 -16.20 9.52 7.99
N GLU A 283 -14.91 9.77 8.20
CA GLU A 283 -14.35 10.87 8.99
C GLU A 283 -13.52 11.82 8.12
N HIS A 284 -12.80 11.27 7.13
CA HIS A 284 -11.88 12.00 6.26
C HIS A 284 -12.04 11.59 4.79
N VAL A 285 -12.22 12.57 3.90
CA VAL A 285 -12.28 12.31 2.45
C VAL A 285 -11.43 13.32 1.68
N SER A 286 -10.52 12.83 0.83
CA SER A 286 -9.70 13.63 -0.09
C SER A 286 -9.92 13.15 -1.52
N ILE A 287 -10.49 14.02 -2.37
CA ILE A 287 -10.79 13.74 -3.79
C ILE A 287 -10.48 14.96 -4.66
N ARG A 288 -9.24 15.44 -4.59
CA ARG A 288 -8.76 16.59 -5.35
C ARG A 288 -8.37 16.18 -6.77
N TYR A 289 -8.50 17.08 -7.74
CA TYR A 289 -8.15 16.89 -9.14
C TYR A 289 -8.80 15.66 -9.76
N MET A 290 -10.07 15.44 -9.47
CA MET A 290 -10.79 14.27 -10.00
C MET A 290 -10.91 14.35 -11.51
N ASN A 291 -10.73 13.20 -12.17
CA ASN A 291 -11.11 13.04 -13.56
C ASN A 291 -12.51 12.45 -13.63
N TRP A 292 -13.44 13.13 -14.29
CA TRP A 292 -14.84 12.71 -14.35
C TRP A 292 -15.17 12.13 -15.71
N ASN A 293 -15.54 10.86 -15.73
CA ASN A 293 -16.02 10.17 -16.92
C ASN A 293 -17.55 10.04 -16.86
N PHE A 294 -18.23 10.96 -17.53
CA PHE A 294 -19.69 10.99 -17.62
C PHE A 294 -20.15 10.07 -18.75
N SER A 295 -20.84 8.99 -18.41
CA SER A 295 -21.48 8.10 -19.41
C SER A 295 -22.83 8.66 -19.87
N LEU A 296 -22.91 9.98 -20.06
CA LEU A 296 -24.16 10.74 -20.26
C LEU A 296 -24.52 10.97 -21.73
N GLY A 297 -24.29 9.99 -22.61
CA GLY A 297 -24.57 10.12 -24.05
C GLY A 297 -23.71 11.18 -24.76
N HIS A 298 -23.66 11.13 -26.10
CA HIS A 298 -22.67 11.88 -26.90
C HIS A 298 -22.71 13.42 -26.74
N ASN A 299 -23.82 14.00 -26.29
CA ASN A 299 -24.00 15.46 -26.26
C ASN A 299 -23.46 16.16 -25.01
N PHE A 300 -23.19 15.44 -23.91
CA PHE A 300 -22.70 16.05 -22.66
C PHE A 300 -21.17 16.27 -22.64
N ASN A 301 -20.43 15.63 -23.54
CA ASN A 301 -18.97 15.59 -23.45
C ASN A 301 -18.27 16.87 -23.91
N ASN A 302 -18.97 17.79 -24.59
CA ASN A 302 -18.35 18.96 -25.21
C ASN A 302 -18.56 20.28 -24.45
N ASP A 303 -19.36 20.28 -23.38
CA ASP A 303 -19.69 21.48 -22.60
C ASP A 303 -19.03 21.42 -21.22
N GLU A 304 -17.84 22.01 -21.10
CA GLU A 304 -17.03 22.01 -19.87
C GLU A 304 -17.70 22.78 -18.73
N ASP A 305 -18.46 23.85 -19.03
CA ASP A 305 -19.17 24.63 -18.02
C ASP A 305 -20.28 23.78 -17.38
N ARG A 306 -21.04 23.04 -18.19
CA ARG A 306 -22.05 22.09 -17.67
C ARG A 306 -21.41 20.99 -16.83
N LYS A 307 -20.26 20.45 -17.22
CA LYS A 307 -19.53 19.46 -16.42
C LYS A 307 -19.10 20.05 -15.09
N LEU A 308 -18.57 21.26 -15.07
CA LEU A 308 -18.14 21.93 -13.86
C LEU A 308 -19.32 22.16 -12.90
N ILE A 309 -20.45 22.68 -13.40
CA ILE A 309 -21.68 22.85 -12.60
C ILE A 309 -22.13 21.51 -12.02
N LEU A 310 -22.12 20.46 -12.84
CA LEU A 310 -22.50 19.11 -12.41
C LEU A 310 -21.60 18.61 -11.28
N ILE A 311 -20.28 18.73 -11.43
CA ILE A 311 -19.29 18.32 -10.41
C ILE A 311 -19.51 19.08 -9.11
N GLN A 312 -19.65 20.41 -9.17
CA GLN A 312 -19.89 21.23 -7.98
C GLN A 312 -21.17 20.81 -7.26
N ASN A 313 -22.26 20.55 -7.99
CA ASN A 313 -23.50 20.08 -7.38
C ASN A 313 -23.34 18.73 -6.67
N ILE A 314 -22.59 17.79 -7.26
CA ILE A 314 -22.31 16.49 -6.63
C ILE A 314 -21.54 16.69 -5.31
N LEU A 315 -20.51 17.53 -5.32
CA LEU A 315 -19.69 17.81 -4.13
C LEU A 315 -20.49 18.55 -3.03
N ILE A 316 -21.30 19.54 -3.41
CA ILE A 316 -22.22 20.22 -2.47
C ILE A 316 -23.18 19.21 -1.84
N LYS A 317 -23.81 18.36 -2.67
CA LYS A 317 -24.76 17.36 -2.19
C LYS A 317 -24.10 16.35 -1.25
N PHE A 318 -22.86 15.93 -1.54
CA PHE A 318 -22.08 15.09 -0.63
C PHE A 318 -21.92 15.75 0.73
N VAL A 319 -21.41 16.98 0.80
CA VAL A 319 -21.17 17.68 2.08
C VAL A 319 -22.46 17.86 2.88
N ARG A 320 -23.56 18.22 2.21
CA ARG A 320 -24.87 18.38 2.85
C ARG A 320 -25.41 17.10 3.48
N ASN A 321 -25.19 15.94 2.84
CA ASN A 321 -25.73 14.65 3.26
C ASN A 321 -24.70 13.71 3.92
N ALA A 322 -23.43 14.14 4.01
CA ALA A 322 -22.36 13.40 4.65
C ALA A 322 -22.71 13.02 6.10
N PRO A 323 -22.21 11.88 6.60
CA PRO A 323 -22.46 11.46 7.97
C PRO A 323 -21.99 12.53 8.98
N PRO A 324 -22.58 12.60 10.18
CA PRO A 324 -22.11 13.51 11.23
C PRO A 324 -20.66 13.25 11.68
N THR A 325 -20.13 12.06 11.41
CA THR A 325 -18.74 11.68 11.69
C THR A 325 -17.76 12.30 10.72
N LEU A 326 -18.20 12.84 9.58
CA LEU A 326 -17.30 13.48 8.64
C LEU A 326 -16.83 14.80 9.24
N HIS A 327 -15.53 14.92 9.49
CA HIS A 327 -14.92 16.10 10.10
C HIS A 327 -14.00 16.83 9.12
N TRP A 328 -13.57 16.16 8.07
CA TRP A 328 -12.58 16.68 7.14
C TRP A 328 -12.92 16.30 5.70
N PHE A 329 -12.99 17.29 4.82
CA PHE A 329 -13.25 17.09 3.40
C PHE A 329 -12.40 17.98 2.51
N ARG A 330 -11.59 17.36 1.65
CA ARG A 330 -10.75 18.04 0.67
C ARG A 330 -11.18 17.69 -0.75
N SER A 331 -11.50 18.70 -1.55
CA SER A 331 -12.02 18.53 -2.92
C SER A 331 -11.70 19.74 -3.79
N ASP A 332 -12.25 19.78 -5.01
CA ASP A 332 -12.15 20.92 -5.93
C ASP A 332 -13.38 21.84 -5.83
N LEU A 333 -13.97 21.99 -4.63
CA LEU A 333 -15.07 22.94 -4.40
C LEU A 333 -14.61 24.38 -4.68
N THR A 334 -15.47 25.18 -5.30
CA THR A 334 -15.18 26.62 -5.46
C THR A 334 -15.18 27.33 -4.11
N PRO A 335 -14.40 28.43 -3.95
CA PRO A 335 -14.39 29.21 -2.70
C PRO A 335 -15.78 29.66 -2.24
N ASP A 336 -16.67 30.03 -3.17
CA ASP A 336 -18.03 30.44 -2.87
C ASP A 336 -18.86 29.28 -2.31
N ASN A 337 -18.76 28.09 -2.93
CA ASN A 337 -19.43 26.88 -2.44
C ASN A 337 -18.89 26.44 -1.08
N MET A 338 -17.58 26.54 -0.84
CA MET A 338 -17.01 26.28 0.48
C MET A 338 -17.53 27.25 1.54
N THR A 339 -17.64 28.54 1.19
CA THR A 339 -18.16 29.57 2.11
C THR A 339 -19.61 29.29 2.48
N MET A 340 -20.43 28.94 1.49
CA MET A 340 -21.80 28.48 1.70
C MET A 340 -21.87 27.25 2.62
N LEU A 341 -21.11 26.20 2.30
CA LEU A 341 -21.14 24.93 3.03
C LEU A 341 -20.59 25.05 4.46
N ARG A 342 -19.66 25.96 4.74
CA ARG A 342 -19.21 26.25 6.11
C ARG A 342 -20.33 26.81 6.98
N MET A 343 -21.26 27.57 6.40
CA MET A 343 -22.42 28.07 7.13
C MET A 343 -23.44 26.94 7.38
N GLU A 344 -23.62 26.03 6.43
CA GLU A 344 -24.59 24.92 6.55
C GLU A 344 -24.08 23.74 7.40
N ARG A 345 -22.77 23.46 7.35
CA ARG A 345 -22.10 22.31 7.99
C ARG A 345 -20.80 22.75 8.68
N PRO A 346 -20.86 23.61 9.72
CA PRO A 346 -19.66 24.17 10.37
C PRO A 346 -18.76 23.12 11.06
N GLY A 347 -19.26 21.90 11.30
CA GLY A 347 -18.50 20.80 11.87
C GLY A 347 -17.57 20.07 10.88
N ILE A 348 -17.54 20.48 9.60
CA ILE A 348 -16.68 19.91 8.57
C ILE A 348 -15.62 20.94 8.18
N GLU A 349 -14.35 20.57 8.33
CA GLU A 349 -13.23 21.32 7.77
C GLU A 349 -13.17 21.11 6.25
N LEU A 350 -13.46 22.16 5.49
CA LEU A 350 -13.43 22.16 4.02
C LEU A 350 -12.10 22.74 3.51
N LEU A 351 -11.39 21.97 2.67
CA LEU A 351 -10.09 22.31 2.07
C LEU A 351 -10.07 22.11 0.55
N ASN A 352 -9.14 22.81 -0.13
CA ASN A 352 -8.91 22.77 -1.58
C ASN A 352 -7.60 22.13 -2.03
#